data_AF-A0A0N8TE51-F1
#
_entry.id   AF-A0A0N8TE51-F1
#
_cell.length_a   1.000
_cell.length_b   1.000
_cell.length_c   1.000
_cell.angle_alpha   90.00
_cell.angle_beta   90.00
_cell.angle_gamma   90.00
#
_symmetry.space_group_name_H-M   'P 1'
#
loop_
_entity.id
_entity.type
_entity.pdbx_description
1 polymer ?
#
loop_
_entity_poly.entity_id
_entity_poly.type
_entity_poly.pdbx_seq_one_letter_code
_entity_poly.pdbx_strand_id
1 'polypeptide(L)'
;MDEVFSISLKIFGEPFGRQEVPMSSIERYKGKLPDLLLQYWSEHGWCGYGEGIFWMVNPQEYEGVTASWIQDTELENQDTYHLIARSAFGELYFWGEETGASLKITSIVSRCTTFISSLPKDQMDKRFQNFLLSSEIEYNDFDDLFQPAKKKPGTLSCDEMYGFVPAIMLGGSDALDNLKKVRSVEHLVFLSQLSDLEIYDF
;
A
#
# COMPACT_ATOMS: atom_id res chain seq x y z
N MET A 1 6.82 10.25 -19.94
CA MET A 1 6.74 9.06 -19.09
C MET A 1 8.16 8.65 -18.74
N ASP A 2 8.47 8.60 -17.44
CA ASP A 2 9.79 8.22 -16.93
C ASP A 2 10.09 6.74 -17.22
N GLU A 3 11.36 6.38 -17.34
CA GLU A 3 11.80 5.02 -17.66
C GLU A 3 11.38 4.03 -16.56
N VAL A 4 11.49 4.45 -15.29
CA VAL A 4 11.11 3.63 -14.14
C VAL A 4 9.61 3.33 -14.13
N PHE A 5 8.76 4.32 -14.40
CA PHE A 5 7.32 4.07 -14.51
C PHE A 5 6.98 3.08 -15.62
N SER A 6 7.67 3.19 -16.75
CA SER A 6 7.49 2.25 -17.87
C SER A 6 7.88 0.82 -17.48
N ILE A 7 8.89 0.65 -16.62
CA ILE A 7 9.26 -0.65 -16.05
C ILE A 7 8.17 -1.13 -15.08
N SER A 8 7.68 -0.27 -14.18
CA SER A 8 6.60 -0.62 -13.26
C SER A 8 5.32 -1.04 -13.99
N LEU A 9 4.96 -0.39 -15.11
CA LEU A 9 3.84 -0.79 -15.95
C LEU A 9 4.06 -2.15 -16.63
N LYS A 10 5.30 -2.52 -16.96
CA LYS A 10 5.60 -3.87 -17.47
C LYS A 10 5.49 -4.94 -16.38
N ILE A 11 5.82 -4.58 -15.13
CA ILE A 11 5.74 -5.48 -13.98
C ILE A 11 4.28 -5.66 -13.57
N PHE A 12 3.60 -4.58 -13.23
CA PHE A 12 2.25 -4.63 -12.67
C PHE A 12 1.18 -4.68 -13.75
N GLY A 13 1.37 -4.04 -14.90
CA GLY A 13 0.36 -3.89 -15.94
C GLY A 13 -0.27 -2.50 -15.98
N GLU A 14 -1.21 -2.32 -16.90
CA GLU A 14 -1.87 -1.05 -17.18
C GLU A 14 -2.67 -0.50 -15.98
N PRO A 15 -2.83 0.82 -15.87
CA PRO A 15 -3.62 1.45 -14.82
C PRO A 15 -5.12 1.09 -14.93
N PHE A 16 -5.77 0.99 -13.78
CA PHE A 16 -7.14 0.53 -13.60
C PHE A 16 -7.82 1.31 -12.46
N GLY A 17 -9.13 1.56 -12.56
CA GLY A 17 -9.89 2.15 -11.45
C GLY A 17 -9.46 3.56 -11.05
N ARG A 18 -9.07 4.40 -12.03
CA ARG A 18 -8.60 5.77 -11.83
C ARG A 18 -9.60 6.65 -11.07
N GLN A 19 -9.11 7.35 -10.06
CA GLN A 19 -9.78 8.44 -9.35
C GLN A 19 -9.02 9.75 -9.60
N GLU A 20 -9.77 10.82 -9.85
CA GLU A 20 -9.19 12.16 -10.04
C GLU A 20 -8.52 12.65 -8.76
N VAL A 21 -7.36 13.31 -8.92
CA VAL A 21 -6.59 13.86 -7.81
C VAL A 21 -6.82 15.37 -7.78
N PRO A 22 -7.48 15.91 -6.74
CA PRO A 22 -7.63 17.36 -6.59
C PRO A 22 -6.27 18.03 -6.39
N MET A 23 -6.10 19.23 -6.96
CA MET A 23 -4.90 20.05 -6.74
C MET A 23 -4.63 20.31 -5.25
N SER A 24 -5.67 20.43 -4.42
CA SER A 24 -5.52 20.58 -2.97
C SER A 24 -4.80 19.41 -2.33
N SER A 25 -4.99 18.19 -2.85
CA SER A 25 -4.28 17.00 -2.37
C SER A 25 -2.82 17.01 -2.79
N ILE A 26 -2.51 17.44 -4.03
CA ILE A 26 -1.13 17.59 -4.51
C ILE A 26 -0.37 18.61 -3.65
N GLU A 27 -0.96 19.79 -3.42
CA GLU A 27 -0.33 20.84 -2.62
C GLU A 27 -0.16 20.44 -1.14
N ARG A 28 -1.08 19.62 -0.58
CA ARG A 28 -0.98 19.12 0.81
C ARG A 28 0.28 18.28 1.04
N TYR A 29 0.71 17.53 0.03
CA TYR A 29 1.84 16.60 0.13
C TYR A 29 3.13 17.09 -0.50
N LYS A 30 3.13 18.29 -1.09
CA LYS A 30 4.33 18.93 -1.62
C LYS A 30 5.38 19.11 -0.54
N GLY A 31 6.60 18.63 -0.79
CA GLY A 31 7.71 18.63 0.17
C GLY A 31 7.63 17.55 1.27
N LYS A 32 6.56 16.74 1.30
CA LYS A 32 6.39 15.59 2.21
C LYS A 32 6.52 14.26 1.46
N LEU A 33 6.00 14.22 0.24
CA LEU A 33 6.11 13.11 -0.70
C LEU A 33 7.00 13.49 -1.89
N PRO A 34 7.54 12.49 -2.62
CA PRO A 34 8.33 12.72 -3.83
C PRO A 34 7.54 13.51 -4.87
N ASP A 35 8.19 14.49 -5.50
CA ASP A 35 7.57 15.26 -6.59
C ASP A 35 7.18 14.36 -7.76
N LEU A 36 7.95 13.28 -8.00
CA LEU A 36 7.64 12.28 -9.02
C LEU A 36 6.34 11.52 -8.73
N LEU A 37 6.08 11.18 -7.47
CA LEU A 37 4.81 10.54 -7.06
C LEU A 37 3.63 11.50 -7.28
N LEU A 38 3.80 12.78 -6.90
CA LEU A 38 2.78 13.81 -7.10
C LEU A 38 2.52 14.07 -8.58
N GLN A 39 3.55 14.02 -9.42
CA GLN A 39 3.42 14.09 -10.86
C GLN A 39 2.59 12.92 -11.39
N TYR A 40 2.87 11.68 -10.96
CA TYR A 40 2.10 10.51 -11.39
C TYR A 40 0.64 10.60 -10.95
N TRP A 41 0.36 11.09 -9.74
CA TRP A 41 -1.01 11.37 -9.31
C TRP A 41 -1.69 12.41 -10.21
N SER A 42 -1.00 13.48 -10.59
CA SER A 42 -1.56 14.48 -11.51
C SER A 42 -1.86 13.92 -12.90
N GLU A 43 -1.00 13.04 -13.43
CA GLU A 43 -1.11 12.51 -14.80
C GLU A 43 -2.09 11.33 -14.88
N HIS A 44 -2.03 10.43 -13.89
CA HIS A 44 -2.69 9.13 -13.91
C HIS A 44 -3.79 8.98 -12.86
N GLY A 45 -3.90 9.91 -11.92
CA GLY A 45 -4.82 9.80 -10.79
C GLY A 45 -4.36 8.79 -9.74
N TRP A 46 -5.13 8.65 -8.67
CA TRP A 46 -5.01 7.46 -7.81
C TRP A 46 -5.61 6.28 -8.55
N CYS A 47 -4.86 5.18 -8.67
CA CYS A 47 -5.30 4.05 -9.47
C CYS A 47 -4.67 2.73 -9.02
N GLY A 48 -5.33 1.66 -9.40
CA GLY A 48 -4.78 0.32 -9.38
C GLY A 48 -3.95 0.05 -10.62
N TYR A 49 -3.10 -0.95 -10.54
CA TYR A 49 -2.30 -1.48 -11.64
C TYR A 49 -2.52 -2.99 -11.69
N GLY A 50 -2.37 -3.60 -12.87
CA GLY A 50 -2.51 -5.06 -13.00
C GLY A 50 -3.88 -5.57 -12.64
N GLU A 51 -4.92 -4.87 -13.08
CA GLU A 51 -6.31 -5.20 -12.78
C GLU A 51 -6.62 -5.17 -11.26
N GLY A 52 -5.82 -4.43 -10.49
CA GLY A 52 -6.03 -4.19 -9.06
C GLY A 52 -5.19 -5.05 -8.14
N ILE A 53 -4.05 -5.60 -8.59
CA ILE A 53 -3.11 -6.31 -7.70
C ILE A 53 -2.33 -5.35 -6.80
N PHE A 54 -2.04 -4.16 -7.32
CA PHE A 54 -1.30 -3.10 -6.64
C PHE A 54 -2.03 -1.78 -6.85
N TRP A 55 -2.03 -0.90 -5.84
CA TRP A 55 -2.75 0.37 -5.87
C TRP A 55 -1.89 1.49 -5.31
N MET A 56 -1.81 2.60 -6.03
CA MET A 56 -1.38 3.88 -5.46
C MET A 56 -2.62 4.61 -4.93
N VAL A 57 -2.58 5.01 -3.66
CA VAL A 57 -3.78 5.48 -2.95
C VAL A 57 -3.67 6.94 -2.53
N ASN A 58 -4.82 7.53 -2.20
CA ASN A 58 -4.90 8.82 -1.51
C ASN A 58 -4.56 8.62 -0.03
N PRO A 59 -3.41 9.13 0.48
CA PRO A 59 -3.07 8.89 1.88
C PRO A 59 -4.07 9.52 2.85
N GLN A 60 -4.82 10.56 2.43
CA GLN A 60 -5.85 11.20 3.26
C GLN A 60 -7.00 10.25 3.61
N GLU A 61 -7.41 9.39 2.68
CA GLU A 61 -8.47 8.40 2.93
C GLU A 61 -8.03 7.32 3.92
N TYR A 62 -6.72 7.11 4.03
CA TYR A 62 -6.11 6.10 4.88
C TYR A 62 -5.48 6.67 6.15
N GLU A 63 -5.67 7.96 6.48
CA GLU A 63 -5.14 8.57 7.72
C GLU A 63 -5.58 7.79 8.97
N GLY A 64 -6.84 7.34 9.01
CA GLY A 64 -7.35 6.50 10.09
C GLY A 64 -6.70 5.12 10.16
N VAL A 65 -6.36 4.52 8.99
CA VAL A 65 -5.63 3.25 8.91
C VAL A 65 -4.20 3.45 9.41
N THR A 66 -3.51 4.47 8.92
CA THR A 66 -2.15 4.81 9.36
C THR A 66 -2.11 5.00 10.88
N ALA A 67 -3.03 5.79 11.44
CA ALA A 67 -3.11 5.99 12.89
C ALA A 67 -3.36 4.67 13.64
N SER A 68 -4.28 3.83 13.16
CA SER A 68 -4.65 2.59 13.85
C SER A 68 -3.54 1.54 13.88
N TRP A 69 -2.55 1.62 12.97
CA TRP A 69 -1.39 0.73 12.93
C TRP A 69 -0.14 1.31 13.61
N ILE A 70 -0.01 2.63 13.67
CA ILE A 70 1.25 3.30 14.07
C ILE A 70 1.16 3.92 15.46
N GLN A 71 0.00 4.46 15.84
CA GLN A 71 -0.17 5.13 17.13
C GLN A 71 0.13 4.16 18.28
N ASP A 72 0.73 4.66 19.36
CA ASP A 72 1.10 3.90 20.54
C ASP A 72 2.17 2.80 20.28
N THR A 73 2.82 2.83 19.11
CA THR A 73 3.98 1.99 18.78
C THR A 73 5.27 2.82 18.76
N GLU A 74 6.43 2.17 18.69
CA GLU A 74 7.70 2.89 18.54
C GLU A 74 7.81 3.68 17.22
N LEU A 75 7.05 3.29 16.18
CA LEU A 75 7.04 3.93 14.87
C LEU A 75 6.50 5.37 14.95
N GLU A 76 5.56 5.65 15.84
CA GLU A 76 4.95 6.99 15.99
C GLU A 76 6.00 8.08 16.23
N ASN A 77 7.10 7.75 16.92
CA ASN A 77 8.17 8.69 17.24
C ASN A 77 9.30 8.70 16.22
N GLN A 78 9.28 7.81 15.22
CA GLN A 78 10.34 7.69 14.21
C GLN A 78 10.13 8.60 13.02
N ASP A 79 8.90 8.70 12.52
CA ASP A 79 8.55 9.53 11.36
C ASP A 79 7.05 9.87 11.32
N THR A 80 6.69 10.83 10.47
CA THR A 80 5.31 11.00 10.00
C THR A 80 5.11 10.14 8.76
N TYR A 81 4.32 9.08 8.88
CA TYR A 81 4.08 8.14 7.80
C TYR A 81 2.81 8.44 7.00
N HIS A 82 2.90 8.21 5.68
CA HIS A 82 1.79 8.32 4.75
C HIS A 82 1.65 7.01 3.98
N LEU A 83 0.48 6.36 4.01
CA LEU A 83 0.23 5.20 3.18
C LEU A 83 0.12 5.64 1.72
N ILE A 84 1.13 5.31 0.91
CA ILE A 84 1.18 5.72 -0.51
C ILE A 84 0.72 4.62 -1.46
N ALA A 85 0.80 3.36 -1.05
CA ALA A 85 0.38 2.23 -1.86
C ALA A 85 -0.08 1.04 -1.02
N ARG A 86 -0.85 0.14 -1.63
CA ARG A 86 -1.25 -1.15 -1.05
C ARG A 86 -1.38 -2.25 -2.11
N SER A 87 -1.31 -3.51 -1.68
CA SER A 87 -1.72 -4.65 -2.50
C SER A 87 -3.22 -4.89 -2.49
N ALA A 88 -3.67 -5.88 -3.26
CA ALA A 88 -5.02 -6.43 -3.21
C ALA A 88 -5.36 -7.15 -1.89
N PHE A 89 -4.34 -7.55 -1.12
CA PHE A 89 -4.47 -8.41 0.07
C PHE A 89 -4.02 -7.73 1.37
N GLY A 90 -3.68 -6.44 1.33
CA GLY A 90 -3.35 -5.68 2.53
C GLY A 90 -1.87 -5.70 2.91
N GLU A 91 -0.98 -5.82 1.93
CA GLU A 91 0.37 -5.27 2.04
C GLU A 91 0.25 -3.75 1.95
N LEU A 92 0.77 -3.03 2.94
CA LEU A 92 0.64 -1.58 3.07
C LEU A 92 2.03 -0.96 2.99
N TYR A 93 2.22 0.00 2.08
CA TYR A 93 3.51 0.64 1.84
C TYR A 93 3.48 2.11 2.24
N PHE A 94 4.25 2.44 3.27
CA PHE A 94 4.27 3.76 3.87
C PHE A 94 5.52 4.54 3.47
N TRP A 95 5.30 5.83 3.23
CA TRP A 95 6.35 6.83 3.06
C TRP A 95 6.49 7.66 4.33
N GLY A 96 7.64 7.60 4.98
CA GLY A 96 8.05 8.53 6.04
C GLY A 96 8.59 9.83 5.43
N GLU A 97 8.22 10.98 6.00
CA GLU A 97 8.69 12.30 5.54
C GLU A 97 10.22 12.46 5.64
N GLU A 98 10.86 11.76 6.57
CA GLU A 98 12.32 11.74 6.77
C GLU A 98 12.99 10.51 6.12
N THR A 99 12.37 9.34 6.25
CA THR A 99 12.96 8.04 5.92
C THR A 99 12.59 7.53 4.52
N GLY A 100 11.60 8.14 3.86
CA GLY A 100 11.12 7.73 2.54
C GLY A 100 10.26 6.45 2.58
N ALA A 101 10.27 5.65 1.52
CA ALA A 101 9.59 4.35 1.49
C ALA A 101 10.26 3.34 2.44
N SER A 102 9.95 3.43 3.72
CA SER A 102 10.74 2.82 4.79
C SER A 102 9.94 1.88 5.69
N LEU A 103 8.63 1.74 5.46
CA LEU A 103 7.77 0.96 6.32
C LEU A 103 6.78 0.17 5.47
N LYS A 104 6.73 -1.14 5.69
CA LYS A 104 5.73 -2.04 5.11
C LYS A 104 4.99 -2.77 6.23
N ILE A 105 3.67 -2.85 6.14
CA ILE A 105 2.84 -3.66 7.04
C ILE A 105 2.10 -4.73 6.24
N THR A 106 2.26 -5.99 6.62
CA THR A 106 1.44 -7.12 6.18
C THR A 106 0.27 -7.25 7.16
N SER A 107 -0.85 -6.61 6.81
CA SER A 107 -1.99 -6.43 7.73
C SER A 107 -2.69 -7.72 8.15
N ILE A 108 -2.67 -8.76 7.30
CA ILE A 108 -3.35 -10.03 7.56
C ILE A 108 -2.74 -10.84 8.71
N VAL A 109 -1.51 -10.51 9.12
CA VAL A 109 -0.77 -11.17 10.21
C VAL A 109 -0.11 -10.17 11.17
N SER A 110 -0.55 -8.90 11.18
CA SER A 110 0.01 -7.82 12.01
C SER A 110 1.54 -7.76 12.02
N ARG A 111 2.17 -7.87 10.85
CA ARG A 111 3.64 -7.83 10.72
C ARG A 111 4.12 -6.52 10.10
N CYS A 112 5.15 -5.94 10.71
CA CYS A 112 5.83 -4.75 10.23
C CYS A 112 7.26 -5.09 9.79
N THR A 113 7.69 -4.46 8.69
CA THR A 113 9.08 -4.48 8.22
C THR A 113 9.52 -3.06 7.93
N THR A 114 10.67 -2.68 8.49
CA THR A 114 11.28 -1.37 8.27
C THR A 114 12.41 -1.48 7.24
N PHE A 115 12.66 -0.40 6.51
CA PHE A 115 13.71 -0.31 5.49
C PHE A 115 14.49 0.98 5.65
N ILE A 116 15.81 0.90 5.55
CA ILE A 116 16.69 2.07 5.61
C ILE A 116 17.22 2.36 4.22
N SER A 117 16.89 3.52 3.67
CA SER A 117 17.46 3.96 2.40
C SER A 117 18.90 4.44 2.59
N SER A 118 19.81 3.96 1.74
CA SER A 118 21.19 4.46 1.67
C SER A 118 21.30 5.81 0.94
N LEU A 119 20.25 6.25 0.26
CA LEU A 119 20.21 7.54 -0.43
C LEU A 119 19.98 8.67 0.57
N PRO A 120 20.55 9.87 0.38
CA PRO A 120 20.20 11.07 1.12
C PRO A 120 18.70 11.44 1.05
N LYS A 121 18.21 12.19 2.06
CA LYS A 121 16.80 12.61 2.16
C LYS A 121 16.36 13.49 0.97
N ASP A 122 17.22 14.37 0.50
CA ASP A 122 16.97 15.28 -0.62
C ASP A 122 16.84 14.55 -1.99
N GLN A 123 17.05 13.24 -2.03
CA GLN A 123 16.86 12.39 -3.21
C GLN A 123 15.56 11.58 -3.14
N MET A 124 14.46 12.23 -2.73
CA MET A 124 13.13 11.61 -2.57
C MET A 124 12.66 10.89 -3.84
N ASP A 125 12.79 11.52 -5.02
CA ASP A 125 12.35 10.91 -6.28
C ASP A 125 13.12 9.63 -6.61
N LYS A 126 14.44 9.60 -6.35
CA LYS A 126 15.23 8.38 -6.53
C LYS A 126 14.88 7.31 -5.52
N ARG A 127 14.61 7.68 -4.26
CA ARG A 127 14.10 6.74 -3.24
C ARG A 127 12.77 6.14 -3.69
N PHE A 128 11.88 6.94 -4.28
CA PHE A 128 10.62 6.46 -4.83
C PHE A 128 10.79 5.57 -6.06
N GLN A 129 11.69 5.91 -6.97
CA GLN A 129 12.05 5.05 -8.09
C GLN A 129 12.59 3.69 -7.60
N ASN A 130 13.45 3.68 -6.58
CA ASN A 130 13.93 2.43 -5.97
C ASN A 130 12.78 1.61 -5.40
N PHE A 131 11.82 2.24 -4.71
CA PHE A 131 10.61 1.58 -4.21
C PHE A 131 9.80 0.93 -5.35
N LEU A 132 9.60 1.65 -6.45
CA LEU A 132 8.89 1.12 -7.62
C LEU A 132 9.62 -0.05 -8.28
N LEU A 133 10.95 0.00 -8.33
CA LEU A 133 11.78 -1.06 -8.90
C LEU A 133 11.90 -2.28 -7.99
N SER A 134 11.77 -2.11 -6.66
CA SER A 134 11.75 -3.21 -5.69
C SER A 134 10.36 -3.81 -5.49
N SER A 135 9.32 -3.19 -6.05
CA SER A 135 7.95 -3.67 -5.95
C SER A 135 7.72 -4.74 -7.02
N GLU A 136 7.34 -5.94 -6.61
CA GLU A 136 7.10 -7.08 -7.50
C GLU A 136 5.72 -7.70 -7.25
N ILE A 137 5.15 -8.34 -8.28
CA ILE A 137 3.86 -9.04 -8.18
C ILE A 137 3.88 -10.10 -7.09
N GLU A 138 4.97 -10.88 -6.99
CA GLU A 138 5.10 -11.99 -6.04
C GLU A 138 4.94 -11.52 -4.58
N TYR A 139 5.42 -10.33 -4.24
CA TYR A 139 5.25 -9.76 -2.89
C TYR A 139 3.86 -9.18 -2.64
N ASN A 140 3.02 -9.05 -3.67
CA ASN A 140 1.69 -8.46 -3.62
C ASN A 140 0.55 -9.47 -3.87
N ASP A 141 0.88 -10.67 -4.35
CA ASP A 141 -0.05 -11.78 -4.55
C ASP A 141 0.07 -12.77 -3.39
N PHE A 142 -0.87 -12.71 -2.44
CA PHE A 142 -0.84 -13.61 -1.30
C PHE A 142 -1.16 -15.04 -1.78
N ASP A 143 -0.18 -15.96 -1.67
CA ASP A 143 -0.27 -17.38 -2.07
C ASP A 143 -0.87 -17.61 -3.47
N ASP A 144 -0.51 -16.77 -4.44
CA ASP A 144 -1.02 -16.80 -5.82
C ASP A 144 -2.57 -16.74 -5.91
N LEU A 145 -3.23 -16.17 -4.90
CA LEU A 145 -4.68 -16.12 -4.80
C LEU A 145 -5.31 -15.03 -5.67
N PHE A 146 -4.56 -14.10 -6.26
CA PHE A 146 -5.13 -12.97 -7.01
C PHE A 146 -6.01 -13.41 -8.19
N GLN A 147 -5.50 -14.31 -9.03
CA GLN A 147 -6.27 -14.80 -10.18
C GLN A 147 -7.50 -15.62 -9.76
N PRO A 148 -7.42 -16.55 -8.79
CA PRO A 148 -8.61 -17.17 -8.20
C PRO A 148 -9.59 -16.19 -7.56
N ALA A 149 -9.10 -15.16 -6.85
CA ALA A 149 -9.91 -14.15 -6.18
C ALA A 149 -10.71 -13.30 -7.18
N LYS A 150 -10.10 -12.92 -8.30
CA LYS A 150 -10.81 -12.25 -9.39
C LYS A 150 -11.94 -13.08 -9.98
N LYS A 151 -11.81 -14.41 -10.00
CA LYS A 151 -12.82 -15.31 -10.58
C LYS A 151 -13.99 -15.58 -9.64
N LYS A 152 -13.74 -15.72 -8.33
CA LYS A 152 -14.74 -16.14 -7.35
C LYS A 152 -15.34 -14.96 -6.57
N PRO A 153 -14.58 -14.22 -5.74
CA PRO A 153 -15.01 -12.93 -5.18
C PRO A 153 -15.33 -11.85 -6.23
N GLY A 154 -14.59 -11.81 -7.35
CA GLY A 154 -14.75 -10.80 -8.40
C GLY A 154 -13.72 -9.67 -8.33
N THR A 155 -13.56 -8.91 -9.42
CA THR A 155 -12.61 -7.77 -9.51
C THR A 155 -12.89 -6.69 -8.47
N LEU A 156 -11.83 -6.14 -7.87
CA LEU A 156 -11.88 -5.07 -6.87
C LEU A 156 -12.25 -3.71 -7.48
N SER A 157 -12.97 -2.89 -6.70
CA SER A 157 -13.07 -1.44 -6.88
C SER A 157 -11.93 -0.73 -6.12
N CYS A 158 -11.75 0.57 -6.35
CA CYS A 158 -10.65 1.37 -5.76
C CYS A 158 -10.60 1.34 -4.22
N ASP A 159 -11.76 1.23 -3.59
CA ASP A 159 -12.00 1.25 -2.16
C ASP A 159 -12.21 -0.15 -1.56
N GLU A 160 -11.95 -1.19 -2.35
CA GLU A 160 -12.05 -2.60 -1.94
C GLU A 160 -10.68 -3.29 -1.93
N MET A 161 -10.59 -4.31 -1.07
CA MET A 161 -9.52 -5.29 -1.02
C MET A 161 -10.09 -6.70 -0.86
N TYR A 162 -9.26 -7.71 -1.06
CA TYR A 162 -9.57 -9.07 -0.66
C TYR A 162 -9.18 -9.27 0.81
N GLY A 163 -10.15 -9.61 1.65
CA GLY A 163 -9.94 -9.89 3.07
C GLY A 163 -10.44 -11.29 3.44
N PHE A 164 -9.74 -11.93 4.38
CA PHE A 164 -10.14 -13.22 4.91
C PHE A 164 -11.24 -13.04 5.96
N VAL A 165 -12.32 -13.79 5.80
CA VAL A 165 -13.48 -13.78 6.70
C VAL A 165 -13.83 -15.23 7.06
N PRO A 166 -13.54 -15.69 8.30
CA PRO A 166 -12.92 -14.95 9.41
C PRO A 166 -11.46 -14.57 9.14
N ALA A 167 -10.96 -13.54 9.83
CA ALA A 167 -9.56 -13.10 9.72
C ALA A 167 -8.60 -14.21 10.16
N ILE A 168 -7.45 -14.32 9.50
CA ILE A 168 -6.43 -15.35 9.80
C ILE A 168 -5.95 -15.25 11.25
N MET A 169 -5.74 -14.03 11.76
CA MET A 169 -5.35 -13.79 13.16
C MET A 169 -6.36 -14.31 14.19
N LEU A 170 -7.62 -14.53 13.81
CA LEU A 170 -8.65 -15.13 14.65
C LEU A 170 -8.77 -16.65 14.46
N GLY A 171 -7.79 -17.29 13.83
CA GLY A 171 -7.80 -18.72 13.49
C GLY A 171 -8.58 -19.05 12.22
N GLY A 172 -8.92 -18.05 11.39
CA GLY A 172 -9.47 -18.29 10.06
C GLY A 172 -8.46 -18.96 9.13
N SER A 173 -8.94 -19.77 8.18
CA SER A 173 -8.06 -20.33 7.15
C SER A 173 -7.85 -19.35 6.00
N ASP A 174 -6.67 -19.41 5.41
CA ASP A 174 -6.21 -18.74 4.18
C ASP A 174 -6.85 -19.30 2.89
N ALA A 175 -7.89 -20.12 3.01
CA ALA A 175 -8.56 -20.71 1.87
C ALA A 175 -9.32 -19.65 1.04
N LEU A 176 -9.29 -19.81 -0.29
CA LEU A 176 -10.02 -18.97 -1.25
C LEU A 176 -11.51 -18.78 -0.90
N ASP A 177 -12.13 -19.76 -0.25
CA ASP A 177 -13.55 -19.74 0.13
C ASP A 177 -13.87 -18.71 1.22
N ASN A 178 -12.89 -18.41 2.08
CA ASN A 178 -12.96 -17.41 3.12
C ASN A 178 -12.60 -16.01 2.61
N LEU A 179 -12.05 -15.92 1.41
CA LEU A 179 -11.73 -14.64 0.80
C LEU A 179 -13.01 -13.92 0.35
N LYS A 180 -13.16 -12.67 0.76
CA LYS A 180 -14.26 -11.78 0.39
C LYS A 180 -13.74 -10.45 -0.11
N LYS A 181 -14.51 -9.80 -0.97
CA LYS A 181 -14.34 -8.38 -1.22
C LYS A 181 -14.84 -7.62 0.00
N VAL A 182 -13.99 -6.80 0.58
CA VAL A 182 -14.28 -5.99 1.77
C VAL A 182 -13.85 -4.56 1.52
N ARG A 183 -14.41 -3.63 2.29
CA ARG A 183 -14.00 -2.23 2.26
C ARG A 183 -12.61 -2.10 2.88
N SER A 184 -11.67 -1.50 2.13
CA SER A 184 -10.26 -1.50 2.52
C SER A 184 -10.01 -0.80 3.84
N VAL A 185 -10.51 0.43 4.00
CA VAL A 185 -10.26 1.24 5.19
C VAL A 185 -10.82 0.57 6.44
N GLU A 186 -12.09 0.17 6.41
CA GLU A 186 -12.79 -0.45 7.52
C GLU A 186 -12.17 -1.79 7.90
N HIS A 187 -11.79 -2.61 6.91
CA HIS A 187 -11.18 -3.91 7.18
C HIS A 187 -9.77 -3.76 7.75
N LEU A 188 -8.95 -2.83 7.23
CA LEU A 188 -7.60 -2.60 7.74
C LEU A 188 -7.60 -2.04 9.16
N VAL A 189 -8.52 -1.14 9.49
CA VAL A 189 -8.71 -0.64 10.87
C VAL A 189 -9.19 -1.76 11.80
N PHE A 190 -10.04 -2.66 11.30
CA PHE A 190 -10.46 -3.84 12.07
C PHE A 190 -9.28 -4.78 12.34
N LEU A 191 -8.45 -5.09 11.33
CA LEU A 191 -7.30 -5.97 11.48
C LEU A 191 -6.26 -5.43 12.47
N SER A 192 -6.04 -4.10 12.50
CA SER A 192 -5.09 -3.48 13.42
C SER A 192 -5.47 -3.61 14.91
N GLN A 193 -6.71 -4.00 15.20
CA GLN A 193 -7.21 -4.19 16.56
C GLN A 193 -7.17 -5.66 17.02
N LEU A 194 -6.77 -6.60 16.15
CA LEU A 194 -6.83 -8.03 16.44
C LEU A 194 -5.57 -8.56 17.13
N SER A 195 -4.42 -7.93 16.90
CA SER A 195 -3.12 -8.31 17.46
C SER A 195 -2.19 -7.11 17.44
N ASP A 196 -1.27 -7.07 18.42
CA ASP A 196 -0.17 -6.11 18.43
C ASP A 196 0.69 -6.25 17.16
N LEU A 197 1.26 -5.14 16.71
CA LEU A 197 2.12 -5.08 15.54
C LEU A 197 3.51 -5.65 15.86
N GLU A 198 3.89 -6.74 15.19
CA GLU A 198 5.21 -7.36 15.35
C GLU A 198 6.23 -6.71 14.40
N ILE A 199 7.27 -6.08 14.95
CA ILE A 199 8.30 -5.37 14.18
C ILE A 199 9.48 -6.30 13.91
N TYR A 200 9.83 -6.45 12.63
CA TYR A 200 11.00 -7.19 12.17
C TYR A 200 12.00 -6.25 11.52
N ASP A 201 13.21 -6.19 12.09
CA ASP A 201 14.35 -5.52 11.49
C ASP A 201 15.18 -6.53 10.67
N PHE A 202 15.52 -6.18 9.44
CA PHE A 202 16.43 -6.93 8.56
C PHE A 202 17.70 -6.14 8.26
#